data_AF-A0AAV2QYJ6-F1
#
_entry.id   AF-A0AAV2QYJ6-F1
#
_cell.length_a   1.000
_cell.length_b   1.000
_cell.length_c   1.000
_cell.angle_alpha   90.00
_cell.angle_beta   90.00
_cell.angle_gamma   90.00
#
_symmetry.space_group_name_H-M   'P 1'
#
loop_
_entity.id
_entity.type
_entity.pdbx_description
1 polymer ?
#
loop_
_entity_poly.entity_id
_entity_poly.type
_entity_poly.pdbx_seq_one_letter_code
_entity_poly.pdbx_strand_id
1 'polypeptide(L)'
;MKMQSMWSLWILIISISAIPYIHGQVRFQDQGPQECLSYPTELIGSCVLINECPSLNKVFVQAKAGQADALTILRRSVCSAGSSGRLNVCCPPKNSVPSGGSFPERCGGKNHTQRIVGGDNAQLTQWPWMAILRASGGDFGGSWICGGVLISARYVLTAAHCVEDPRFT
;
A
#
# COMPACT_ATOMS: atom_id res chain seq x y z
N MET A 1 58.98 27.40 37.52
CA MET A 1 58.21 26.41 38.33
C MET A 1 56.73 26.76 38.26
N LYS A 2 55.86 25.73 38.23
CA LYS A 2 54.41 25.70 37.94
C LYS A 2 54.13 25.61 36.42
N MET A 3 54.18 24.43 35.78
CA MET A 3 53.54 23.14 36.09
C MET A 3 52.02 23.28 36.26
N GLN A 4 51.33 23.73 35.20
CA GLN A 4 49.87 23.72 35.08
C GLN A 4 49.37 23.37 33.65
N SER A 5 50.24 23.07 32.69
CA SER A 5 49.85 22.80 31.29
C SER A 5 50.36 21.44 30.80
N MET A 6 50.08 20.38 31.56
CA MET A 6 50.32 19.01 31.09
C MET A 6 49.12 18.08 31.36
N TRP A 7 48.07 18.56 32.02
CA TRP A 7 46.97 17.72 32.46
C TRP A 7 45.79 17.89 31.47
N SER A 8 45.63 19.09 30.90
CA SER A 8 44.63 19.40 29.88
C SER A 8 44.91 18.76 28.51
N LEU A 9 46.20 18.61 28.14
CA LEU A 9 46.61 17.96 26.90
C LEU A 9 46.46 16.43 26.95
N TRP A 10 46.63 15.81 28.12
CA TRP A 10 46.39 14.36 28.29
C TRP A 10 44.90 14.00 28.26
N ILE A 11 44.01 14.87 28.76
CA ILE A 11 42.55 14.64 28.68
C ILE A 11 42.07 14.67 27.22
N LEU A 12 42.58 15.59 26.39
CA LEU A 12 42.25 15.63 24.96
C LEU A 12 42.78 14.40 24.20
N ILE A 13 44.00 13.93 24.50
CA ILE A 13 44.58 12.76 23.82
C ILE A 13 43.84 11.45 24.19
N ILE A 14 43.37 11.30 25.44
CA ILE A 14 42.59 10.13 25.87
C ILE A 14 41.18 10.11 25.24
N SER A 15 40.60 11.27 24.94
CA SER A 15 39.31 11.33 24.23
C SER A 15 39.40 10.96 22.75
N ILE A 16 40.54 11.19 22.10
CA ILE A 16 40.74 10.91 20.66
C ILE A 16 41.04 9.43 20.41
N SER A 17 41.64 8.71 21.36
CA SER A 17 41.95 7.27 21.23
C SER A 17 40.80 6.33 21.60
N ALA A 18 39.70 6.86 22.15
CA ALA A 18 38.53 6.08 22.58
C ALA A 18 37.31 6.21 21.65
N ILE A 19 37.49 6.74 20.43
CA ILE A 19 36.48 6.57 19.37
C ILE A 19 36.84 5.27 18.63
N PRO A 20 36.27 4.11 19.01
CA PRO A 20 36.35 2.94 18.16
C PRO A 20 35.79 3.35 16.81
N TYR A 21 36.66 3.28 15.81
CA TYR A 21 36.32 3.23 14.40
C TYR A 21 35.33 2.08 14.21
N ILE A 22 34.03 2.33 14.46
CA ILE A 22 32.96 1.49 13.96
C ILE A 22 32.83 1.86 12.47
N HIS A 23 33.83 1.47 11.70
CA HIS A 23 33.63 1.18 10.29
C HIS A 23 32.88 -0.15 10.27
N GLY A 24 31.60 -0.09 10.66
CA GLY A 24 30.63 -1.10 10.32
C GLY A 24 30.57 -1.12 8.81
N GLN A 25 31.36 -2.00 8.20
CA GLN A 25 31.11 -2.44 6.84
C GLN A 25 29.76 -3.15 6.89
N VAL A 26 28.68 -2.38 6.71
CA VAL A 26 27.47 -2.95 6.15
C VAL A 26 27.88 -3.36 4.73
N ARG A 27 28.43 -4.57 4.60
CA ARG A 27 28.38 -5.24 3.32
C ARG A 27 26.89 -5.40 3.03
N PHE A 28 26.35 -4.54 2.18
CA PHE A 28 25.23 -4.94 1.34
C PHE A 28 25.76 -6.09 0.50
N GLN A 29 25.58 -7.30 1.03
CA GLN A 29 25.91 -8.51 0.33
C GLN A 29 24.80 -8.67 -0.72
N ASP A 30 25.00 -8.03 -1.87
CA ASP A 30 24.26 -8.29 -3.10
C ASP A 30 24.55 -9.72 -3.55
N GLN A 31 23.96 -10.73 -2.89
CA GLN A 31 23.89 -12.12 -3.38
C GLN A 31 22.94 -13.01 -2.55
N GLY A 32 21.64 -12.89 -2.85
CA GLY A 32 20.64 -13.98 -2.86
C GLY A 32 19.61 -14.02 -1.72
N PRO A 33 18.40 -14.59 -1.91
CA PRO A 33 17.50 -14.60 -3.06
C PRO A 33 16.22 -13.77 -2.80
N GLN A 34 15.69 -13.11 -3.84
CA GLN A 34 14.25 -12.93 -4.04
C GLN A 34 13.43 -12.29 -2.90
N GLU A 35 13.83 -11.16 -2.30
CA GLU A 35 12.86 -10.27 -1.62
C GLU A 35 12.67 -8.98 -2.42
N CYS A 36 11.42 -8.62 -2.67
CA CYS A 36 11.03 -7.47 -3.49
C CYS A 36 9.74 -6.86 -2.93
N LEU A 37 9.46 -5.60 -3.25
CA LEU A 37 8.21 -4.96 -2.90
C LEU A 37 7.19 -5.19 -4.02
N SER A 38 6.06 -5.80 -3.68
CA SER A 38 4.96 -6.00 -4.61
C SER A 38 4.29 -4.67 -4.97
N TYR A 39 3.79 -4.55 -6.19
CA TYR A 39 3.01 -3.40 -6.63
C TYR A 39 1.56 -3.82 -6.91
N PRO A 40 0.55 -3.03 -6.52
CA PRO A 40 0.59 -1.74 -5.82
C PRO A 40 0.57 -1.85 -4.28
N THR A 41 0.59 -3.07 -3.73
CA THR A 41 0.33 -3.34 -2.31
C THR A 41 1.52 -3.12 -1.38
N GLU A 42 2.73 -2.89 -1.90
CA GLU A 42 3.97 -2.66 -1.15
C GLU A 42 4.31 -3.76 -0.12
N LEU A 43 3.77 -4.96 -0.31
CA LEU A 43 4.08 -6.12 0.53
C LEU A 43 5.42 -6.71 0.11
N ILE A 44 6.23 -7.11 1.10
CA ILE A 44 7.45 -7.90 0.88
C ILE A 44 7.04 -9.24 0.26
N GLY A 45 7.63 -9.57 -0.88
CA GLY A 45 7.35 -10.78 -1.64
C GLY A 45 8.58 -11.32 -2.35
N SER A 46 8.37 -12.38 -3.13
CA SER A 46 9.45 -13.12 -3.77
C SER A 46 9.49 -12.95 -5.27
N CYS A 47 10.71 -12.76 -5.80
CA CYS A 47 10.96 -12.54 -7.23
C CYS A 47 10.92 -13.86 -8.01
N VAL A 48 9.73 -14.36 -8.31
CA VAL A 48 9.48 -15.66 -8.97
C VAL A 48 9.12 -15.48 -10.44
N LEU A 49 9.04 -16.57 -11.20
CA LEU A 49 8.56 -16.50 -12.58
C LEU A 49 7.08 -16.11 -12.63
N ILE A 50 6.68 -15.41 -13.69
CA ILE A 50 5.29 -14.93 -13.83
C ILE A 50 4.23 -16.04 -13.78
N ASN A 51 4.55 -17.23 -14.27
CA ASN A 51 3.65 -18.39 -14.22
C ASN A 51 3.53 -19.01 -12.82
N GLU A 52 4.48 -18.72 -11.92
CA GLU A 52 4.49 -19.19 -10.54
C GLU A 52 3.78 -18.22 -9.58
N CYS A 53 3.40 -17.02 -10.04
CA CYS A 53 2.70 -16.03 -9.24
C CYS A 53 1.18 -16.03 -9.51
N PRO A 54 0.34 -16.57 -8.60
CA PRO A 54 -1.12 -16.61 -8.81
C PRO A 54 -1.75 -15.22 -8.92
N SER A 55 -1.24 -14.25 -8.13
CA SER A 55 -1.77 -12.89 -8.05
C SER A 55 -1.62 -12.10 -9.35
N LEU A 56 -0.60 -12.42 -10.17
CA LEU A 56 -0.32 -11.72 -11.42
C LEU A 56 -0.79 -12.48 -12.67
N ASN A 57 -1.27 -13.73 -12.54
CA ASN A 57 -1.76 -14.50 -13.69
C ASN A 57 -2.92 -13.79 -14.42
N LYS A 58 -3.88 -13.23 -13.67
CA LYS A 58 -5.01 -12.46 -14.26
C LYS A 58 -4.52 -11.17 -14.95
N VAL A 59 -3.58 -10.46 -14.33
CA VAL A 59 -2.96 -9.24 -14.89
C VAL A 59 -2.17 -9.54 -16.15
N PHE A 60 -1.48 -10.67 -16.20
CA PHE A 60 -0.74 -11.12 -17.37
C PHE A 60 -1.65 -11.38 -18.58
N VAL A 61 -2.79 -12.05 -18.36
CA VAL A 61 -3.79 -12.27 -19.42
C VAL A 61 -4.36 -10.95 -19.94
N GLN A 62 -4.67 -10.01 -19.06
CA GLN A 62 -5.16 -8.67 -19.43
C GLN A 62 -4.10 -7.86 -20.20
N ALA A 63 -2.85 -7.88 -19.76
CA ALA A 63 -1.75 -7.21 -20.45
C ALA A 63 -1.53 -7.78 -21.86
N LYS A 64 -1.65 -9.11 -22.03
CA LYS A 64 -1.62 -9.77 -23.35
C LYS A 64 -2.82 -9.38 -24.23
N ALA A 65 -3.98 -9.11 -23.65
CA ALA A 65 -5.17 -8.65 -24.35
C ALA A 65 -5.12 -7.15 -24.72
N GLY A 66 -4.02 -6.43 -24.41
CA GLY A 66 -3.83 -5.03 -24.78
C GLY A 66 -4.34 -4.01 -23.76
N GLN A 67 -4.66 -4.43 -22.52
CA GLN A 67 -5.08 -3.50 -21.46
C GLN A 67 -3.89 -2.67 -20.95
N ALA A 68 -3.94 -1.35 -21.10
CA ALA A 68 -2.83 -0.44 -20.79
C ALA A 68 -2.53 -0.33 -19.28
N ASP A 69 -3.56 -0.39 -18.45
CA ASP A 69 -3.47 -0.44 -16.99
C ASP A 69 -2.79 -1.73 -16.50
N ALA A 70 -3.20 -2.87 -17.03
CA ALA A 70 -2.61 -4.17 -16.71
C ALA A 70 -1.13 -4.24 -17.15
N LEU A 71 -0.81 -3.68 -18.32
CA LEU A 71 0.58 -3.58 -18.78
C LEU A 71 1.45 -2.74 -17.84
N THR A 72 0.88 -1.67 -17.27
CA THR A 72 1.58 -0.81 -16.30
C THR A 72 1.84 -1.54 -15.00
N ILE A 73 0.85 -2.26 -14.46
CA ILE A 73 0.99 -3.10 -13.27
C ILE A 73 2.04 -4.18 -13.51
N LEU A 74 1.97 -4.85 -14.67
CA LEU A 74 2.89 -5.91 -15.02
C LEU A 74 4.33 -5.41 -15.13
N ARG A 75 4.57 -4.28 -15.80
CA ARG A 75 5.90 -3.66 -15.92
C ARG A 75 6.48 -3.26 -14.56
N ARG A 76 5.65 -2.71 -13.68
CA ARG A 76 6.08 -2.31 -12.31
C ARG A 76 6.31 -3.50 -11.39
N SER A 77 5.75 -4.66 -11.72
CA SER A 77 5.96 -5.88 -10.94
C SER A 77 7.23 -6.62 -11.33
N VAL A 78 7.96 -6.20 -12.37
CA VAL A 78 9.18 -6.89 -12.83
C VAL A 78 10.32 -6.67 -11.84
N CYS A 79 10.84 -7.76 -11.29
CA CYS A 79 11.97 -7.73 -10.36
C CYS A 79 13.29 -8.13 -11.04
N SER A 80 13.22 -8.84 -12.16
CA SER A 80 14.40 -9.16 -12.97
C SER A 80 14.00 -9.44 -14.42
N ALA A 81 14.73 -8.83 -15.35
CA ALA A 81 14.65 -9.13 -16.77
C ALA A 81 15.58 -10.32 -17.07
N GLY A 82 15.02 -11.54 -17.11
CA GLY A 82 15.81 -12.73 -17.38
C GLY A 82 16.41 -12.70 -18.79
N SER A 83 17.68 -13.10 -18.92
CA SER A 83 18.46 -13.08 -20.17
C SER A 83 17.95 -14.04 -21.26
N SER A 84 16.96 -14.88 -20.94
CA SER A 84 16.40 -15.94 -21.80
C SER A 84 14.93 -15.70 -22.20
N GLY A 85 14.42 -14.46 -22.09
CA GLY A 85 13.02 -14.13 -22.40
C GLY A 85 12.02 -14.58 -21.34
N ARG A 86 12.50 -14.99 -20.16
CA ARG A 86 11.68 -15.33 -18.99
C ARG A 86 11.53 -14.11 -18.10
N LEU A 87 10.29 -13.76 -17.79
CA LEU A 87 9.96 -12.60 -16.97
C LEU A 87 9.80 -13.01 -15.50
N ASN A 88 10.61 -12.43 -14.63
CA ASN A 88 10.47 -12.58 -13.19
C ASN A 88 9.71 -11.39 -12.61
N VAL A 89 8.74 -11.68 -11.76
CA VAL A 89 7.86 -10.70 -11.13
C VAL A 89 7.88 -10.84 -9.61
N CYS A 90 7.61 -9.74 -8.92
CA CYS A 90 7.47 -9.74 -7.48
C CYS A 90 6.13 -10.33 -7.07
N CYS A 91 6.16 -11.46 -6.36
CA CYS A 91 4.96 -12.15 -5.91
C CYS A 91 4.82 -12.08 -4.38
N PRO A 92 3.77 -11.42 -3.84
CA PRO A 92 3.56 -11.37 -2.40
C PRO A 92 3.19 -12.76 -1.84
N PRO A 93 3.53 -13.07 -0.57
CA PRO A 93 3.12 -14.28 0.10
C PRO A 93 1.60 -14.43 0.07
N LYS A 94 1.12 -15.65 -0.20
CA LYS A 94 -0.32 -15.97 -0.16
C LYS A 94 -0.99 -15.59 1.16
N ASN A 95 -0.21 -15.60 2.26
CA ASN A 95 -0.66 -15.30 3.61
C ASN A 95 -0.56 -13.79 3.97
N SER A 96 0.20 -12.99 3.21
CA SER A 96 0.33 -11.54 3.44
C SER A 96 -0.60 -10.71 2.58
N VAL A 97 -1.12 -11.30 1.49
CA VAL A 97 -2.42 -10.87 0.96
C VAL A 97 -3.41 -11.15 2.09
N PRO A 98 -4.02 -10.14 2.71
CA PRO A 98 -4.99 -10.36 3.76
C PRO A 98 -6.16 -11.10 3.13
N SER A 99 -6.14 -12.42 3.18
CA SER A 99 -7.34 -13.24 3.05
C SER A 99 -8.31 -12.94 4.21
N GLY A 100 -7.83 -12.20 5.22
CA GLY A 100 -8.54 -11.76 6.43
C GLY A 100 -8.69 -10.24 6.59
N GLY A 101 -8.63 -9.46 5.51
CA GLY A 101 -9.17 -8.10 5.47
C GLY A 101 -10.22 -8.07 4.36
N SER A 102 -11.49 -8.03 4.74
CA SER A 102 -12.66 -8.47 3.96
C SER A 102 -13.00 -7.66 2.69
N PHE A 103 -12.02 -7.25 1.90
CA PHE A 103 -12.28 -6.55 0.64
C PHE A 103 -12.72 -7.56 -0.44
N PRO A 104 -13.79 -7.27 -1.20
CA PRO A 104 -14.34 -8.22 -2.15
C PRO A 104 -13.41 -8.37 -3.36
N GLU A 105 -13.29 -9.60 -3.88
CA GLU A 105 -12.55 -9.90 -5.13
C GLU A 105 -13.13 -9.14 -6.34
N ARG A 106 -14.37 -8.64 -6.23
CA ARG A 106 -15.04 -7.81 -7.22
C ARG A 106 -15.52 -6.51 -6.57
N CYS A 107 -14.99 -5.37 -7.01
CA CYS A 107 -15.40 -4.04 -6.58
C CYS A 107 -15.61 -3.13 -7.80
N GLY A 108 -16.31 -2.00 -7.61
CA GLY A 108 -16.38 -0.92 -8.60
C GLY A 108 -16.82 -1.34 -10.00
N GLY A 109 -17.81 -2.25 -10.12
CA GLY A 109 -18.21 -2.99 -11.32
C GLY A 109 -18.65 -2.18 -12.55
N LYS A 110 -18.32 -0.90 -12.63
CA LYS A 110 -18.49 -0.05 -13.81
C LYS A 110 -17.18 0.69 -14.10
N ASN A 111 -16.64 0.45 -15.29
CA ASN A 111 -15.49 1.18 -15.79
C ASN A 111 -15.96 2.52 -16.37
N HIS A 112 -16.06 3.54 -15.52
CA HIS A 112 -16.35 4.90 -15.97
C HIS A 112 -15.05 5.60 -16.36
N THR A 113 -14.68 5.51 -17.64
CA THR A 113 -13.54 6.24 -18.21
C THR A 113 -13.86 7.68 -18.60
N GLN A 114 -15.13 8.09 -18.45
CA GLN A 114 -15.62 9.39 -18.89
C GLN A 114 -15.94 10.31 -17.70
N ARG A 115 -15.61 11.59 -17.86
CA ARG A 115 -15.91 12.65 -16.88
C ARG A 115 -17.41 12.90 -16.85
N ILE A 116 -18.01 12.89 -15.66
CA ILE A 116 -19.42 13.27 -15.46
C ILE A 116 -19.54 14.80 -15.59
N VAL A 117 -20.38 15.30 -16.50
CA VAL A 117 -20.73 16.72 -16.66
C VAL A 117 -22.25 16.80 -16.85
N GLY A 118 -22.94 17.65 -16.07
CA GLY A 118 -24.41 17.79 -16.15
C GLY A 118 -25.16 16.52 -15.73
N GLY A 119 -24.86 16.00 -14.53
CA GLY A 119 -25.35 14.70 -14.08
C GLY A 119 -26.88 14.59 -13.99
N ASP A 120 -27.37 13.37 -14.17
CA ASP A 120 -28.79 12.98 -14.04
C ASP A 120 -29.03 12.12 -12.79
N ASN A 121 -30.30 11.94 -12.43
CA ASN A 121 -30.69 11.03 -11.35
C ASN A 121 -30.19 9.60 -11.60
N ALA A 122 -29.64 8.98 -10.56
CA ALA A 122 -29.18 7.60 -10.63
C ALA A 122 -30.37 6.62 -10.76
N GLN A 123 -30.23 5.63 -11.64
CA GLN A 123 -31.14 4.49 -11.70
C GLN A 123 -30.97 3.61 -10.46
N LEU A 124 -32.00 2.81 -10.16
CA LEU A 124 -31.94 1.82 -9.09
C LEU A 124 -30.74 0.88 -9.32
N THR A 125 -29.94 0.65 -8.28
CA THR A 125 -28.69 -0.13 -8.32
C THR A 125 -27.56 0.41 -9.19
N GLN A 126 -27.68 1.64 -9.74
CA GLN A 126 -26.63 2.20 -10.61
C GLN A 126 -25.28 2.35 -9.89
N TRP A 127 -25.34 2.70 -8.60
CA TRP A 127 -24.17 2.93 -7.75
C TRP A 127 -24.33 2.13 -6.45
N PRO A 128 -24.17 0.80 -6.50
CA PRO A 128 -24.59 -0.09 -5.42
C PRO A 128 -23.75 0.04 -4.14
N TRP A 129 -22.60 0.72 -4.22
CA TRP A 129 -21.75 1.03 -3.08
C TRP A 129 -22.12 2.32 -2.35
N MET A 130 -23.10 3.09 -2.83
CA MET A 130 -23.52 4.32 -2.15
C MET A 130 -24.21 3.99 -0.82
N ALA A 131 -23.73 4.61 0.26
CA ALA A 131 -24.30 4.49 1.60
C ALA A 131 -24.74 5.86 2.14
N ILE A 132 -25.78 5.86 2.97
CA ILE A 132 -26.22 7.02 3.73
C ILE A 132 -26.00 6.77 5.22
N LEU A 133 -25.44 7.76 5.91
CA LEU A 133 -25.18 7.70 7.35
C LEU A 133 -26.25 8.49 8.11
N ARG A 134 -26.82 7.86 9.13
CA ARG A 134 -27.89 8.41 9.96
C ARG A 134 -27.54 8.23 11.43
N ALA A 135 -27.64 9.30 12.23
CA ALA A 135 -27.46 9.20 13.67
C ALA A 135 -28.64 8.48 14.32
N SER A 136 -28.35 7.74 15.39
CA SER A 136 -29.36 7.09 16.22
C SER A 136 -29.44 7.82 17.56
N GLY A 137 -30.60 8.41 17.87
CA GLY A 137 -30.84 9.13 19.12
C GLY A 137 -31.67 10.41 18.93
N GLY A 138 -32.93 10.38 19.34
CA GLY A 138 -33.84 11.53 19.37
C GLY A 138 -35.25 11.20 18.83
N ASP A 139 -36.29 11.61 19.56
CA ASP A 139 -37.71 11.21 19.42
C ASP A 139 -38.37 11.48 18.05
N PHE A 140 -37.66 12.08 17.10
CA PHE A 140 -38.14 12.27 15.73
C PHE A 140 -37.00 12.07 14.73
N GLY A 141 -36.70 10.81 14.45
CA GLY A 141 -36.03 10.37 13.23
C GLY A 141 -34.75 11.14 12.86
N GLY A 142 -33.61 10.71 13.41
CA GLY A 142 -32.28 11.31 13.20
C GLY A 142 -32.01 11.85 11.80
N SER A 143 -31.42 13.05 11.74
CA SER A 143 -31.10 13.77 10.51
C SER A 143 -30.16 12.95 9.61
N TRP A 144 -30.27 13.16 8.30
CA TRP A 144 -29.29 12.66 7.33
C TRP A 144 -28.03 13.50 7.46
N ILE A 145 -26.92 12.87 7.82
CA ILE A 145 -25.71 13.61 8.21
C ILE A 145 -24.71 13.62 7.06
N CYS A 146 -24.44 12.45 6.50
CA CYS A 146 -23.36 12.27 5.54
C CYS A 146 -23.62 11.10 4.58
N GLY A 147 -22.83 11.06 3.51
CA GLY A 147 -22.69 9.88 2.66
C GLY A 147 -21.54 8.98 3.08
N GLY A 148 -21.45 7.82 2.41
CA GLY A 148 -20.33 6.91 2.51
C GLY A 148 -20.26 5.97 1.31
N VAL A 149 -19.19 5.16 1.27
CA VAL A 149 -18.97 4.15 0.23
C VAL A 149 -18.71 2.79 0.85
N LEU A 150 -19.48 1.77 0.45
CA LEU A 150 -19.28 0.39 0.87
C LEU A 150 -17.98 -0.16 0.25
N ILE A 151 -16.98 -0.40 1.08
CA ILE A 151 -15.67 -0.94 0.65
C ILE A 151 -15.57 -2.45 0.89
N SER A 152 -16.43 -3.01 1.73
CA SER A 152 -16.51 -4.44 2.02
C SER A 152 -17.90 -4.85 2.51
N ALA A 153 -18.11 -6.13 2.78
CA ALA A 153 -19.35 -6.63 3.37
C ALA A 153 -19.69 -6.03 4.75
N ARG A 154 -18.73 -5.39 5.44
CA ARG A 154 -18.91 -4.90 6.83
C ARG A 154 -18.42 -3.48 7.08
N TYR A 155 -17.72 -2.86 6.12
CA TYR A 155 -17.10 -1.56 6.30
C TYR A 155 -17.59 -0.56 5.25
N VAL A 156 -17.95 0.63 5.74
CA VAL A 156 -18.27 1.83 4.95
C VAL A 156 -17.17 2.86 5.19
N LEU A 157 -16.61 3.40 4.11
CA LEU A 157 -15.69 4.53 4.14
C LEU A 157 -16.47 5.85 4.15
N THR A 158 -16.07 6.78 5.01
CA THR A 158 -16.64 8.13 5.12
C THR A 158 -15.59 9.12 5.63
N ALA A 159 -15.95 10.39 5.79
CA ALA A 159 -15.08 11.40 6.38
C ALA A 159 -15.09 11.33 7.92
N ALA A 160 -13.95 11.59 8.57
CA ALA A 160 -13.84 11.58 10.04
C ALA A 160 -14.84 12.54 10.72
N HIS A 161 -15.02 13.75 10.15
CA HIS A 161 -15.99 14.72 10.70
C HIS A 161 -17.45 14.25 10.64
N CYS A 162 -17.78 13.23 9.85
CA CYS A 162 -19.13 12.65 9.82
C CYS A 162 -19.42 11.76 11.03
N VAL A 163 -18.39 11.33 11.77
CA VAL A 163 -18.51 10.43 12.94
C VAL A 163 -17.98 11.04 14.23
N GLU A 164 -17.23 12.14 14.16
CA GLU A 164 -16.66 12.85 15.31
C GLU A 164 -17.41 14.13 15.70
N ASP A 165 -18.49 14.51 15.00
CA ASP A 165 -19.26 15.71 15.32
C ASP A 165 -20.07 15.49 16.62
N PRO A 166 -19.86 16.31 17.67
CA PRO A 166 -20.54 16.20 18.97
C PRO A 166 -22.06 16.34 18.90
N ARG A 167 -22.61 16.79 17.76
CA ARG A 167 -24.06 16.87 17.54
C ARG A 167 -24.69 15.51 17.22
N PHE A 168 -23.89 14.46 17.02
CA PHE A 168 -24.34 13.13 16.58
C PHE A 168 -23.88 11.97 17.49
N THR A 169 -23.19 12.26 18.59
CA THR A 169 -22.78 11.31 19.65
C THR A 169 -23.44 11.68 20.97
#